data_AF-A0A7E6DYW0-F1
#
_entry.id   AF-A0A7E6DYW0-F1
#
_cell.length_a   1.000
_cell.length_b   1.000
_cell.length_c   1.000
_cell.angle_alpha   90.00
_cell.angle_beta   90.00
_cell.angle_gamma   90.00
#
_symmetry.space_group_name_H-M   'P 1'
#
loop_
_entity.id
_entity.type
_entity.pdbx_description
1 polymer ?
#
loop_
_entity_poly.entity_id
_entity_poly.type
_entity_poly.pdbx_seq_one_letter_code
_entity_poly.pdbx_strand_id
1 'polypeptide(L)'
;MEHRSFLAGLILAALLSQGKASSVSPEYQVMKELEDKVILSCDRGITWLSGMKGKSFSDNTVLDLGKRTLDPRGLYECNVTTGNSFKTFTVQVYYRMCQNCVELDSATLAGVIVTDVIATLLLALGVYCFAGHETGRLSRTADTQALLRNDQLYQPLRDRNDAQYSRLGENWPRNK
;
A
#
# COMPACT_ATOMS: atom_id res chain seq x y z
N MET A 1 -25.92 -21.29 -23.11
CA MET A 1 -24.49 -21.29 -22.74
C MET A 1 -24.39 -21.36 -21.21
N GLU A 2 -24.96 -22.41 -20.60
CA GLU A 2 -25.28 -22.40 -19.16
C GLU A 2 -24.38 -23.34 -18.33
N HIS A 3 -23.48 -24.08 -18.98
CA HIS A 3 -22.64 -25.10 -18.32
C HIS A 3 -21.21 -24.63 -17.99
N ARG A 4 -20.81 -23.43 -18.42
CA ARG A 4 -19.43 -22.90 -18.21
C ARG A 4 -19.28 -22.04 -16.95
N SER A 5 -20.37 -21.50 -16.42
CA SER A 5 -20.37 -20.67 -15.19
C SER A 5 -20.25 -21.51 -13.92
N PHE A 6 -20.81 -22.71 -13.89
CA PHE A 6 -20.76 -23.60 -12.71
C PHE A 6 -19.39 -24.23 -12.47
N LEU A 7 -18.56 -24.38 -13.51
CA LEU A 7 -17.20 -24.91 -13.37
C LEU A 7 -16.24 -23.89 -12.73
N ALA A 8 -16.46 -22.59 -12.95
CA ALA A 8 -15.68 -21.54 -12.31
C ALA A 8 -15.94 -21.45 -10.79
N GLY A 9 -17.17 -21.72 -10.35
CA GLY A 9 -17.54 -21.73 -8.93
C GLY A 9 -16.95 -22.90 -8.14
N LEU A 10 -16.84 -24.08 -8.77
CA LEU A 10 -16.26 -25.28 -8.14
C LEU A 10 -14.74 -25.18 -7.95
N ILE A 11 -14.04 -24.45 -8.82
CA ILE A 11 -12.58 -24.22 -8.69
C ILE A 11 -12.27 -23.25 -7.53
N LEU A 12 -13.13 -22.26 -7.27
CA LEU A 12 -12.99 -21.35 -6.13
C LEU A 12 -13.25 -22.04 -4.78
N ALA A 13 -14.16 -23.01 -4.73
CA ALA A 13 -14.43 -23.77 -3.50
C ALA A 13 -13.30 -24.76 -3.14
N ALA A 14 -12.62 -25.32 -4.13
CA ALA A 14 -11.50 -26.25 -3.92
C ALA A 14 -10.23 -25.56 -3.38
N LEU A 15 -10.06 -24.26 -3.64
CA LEU A 15 -8.92 -23.47 -3.13
C LEU A 15 -9.11 -22.98 -1.68
N LEU A 16 -10.34 -22.99 -1.16
CA LEU A 16 -10.63 -22.59 0.23
C LEU A 16 -10.59 -23.75 1.24
N SER A 17 -10.52 -25.01 0.80
CA SER A 17 -10.54 -26.18 1.70
C SER A 17 -9.17 -26.72 2.09
N GLN A 18 -8.08 -26.23 1.46
CA GLN A 18 -6.71 -26.62 1.82
C GLN A 18 -6.14 -25.71 2.91
N GLY A 19 -6.78 -25.76 4.07
CA GLY A 19 -6.36 -25.09 5.30
C GLY A 19 -6.40 -26.03 6.50
N LYS A 20 -5.83 -27.23 6.37
CA LYS A 20 -5.54 -28.10 7.51
C LYS A 20 -4.17 -28.76 7.37
N ALA A 21 -3.19 -28.10 7.93
CA ALA A 21 -2.06 -28.72 8.62
C ALA A 21 -1.38 -27.66 9.49
N SER A 22 -1.73 -27.62 10.78
CA SER A 22 -0.68 -27.43 11.77
C SER A 22 -1.13 -27.99 13.10
N SER A 23 -0.24 -28.83 13.61
CA SER A 23 -0.23 -29.47 14.92
C SER A 23 -0.93 -28.65 16.00
N VAL A 24 -1.79 -29.31 16.76
CA VAL A 24 -2.04 -28.97 18.16
C VAL A 24 -0.69 -29.02 18.87
N SER A 25 -0.01 -27.88 18.92
CA SER A 25 1.02 -27.63 19.91
C SER A 25 0.29 -27.60 21.25
N PRO A 26 0.78 -28.29 22.30
CA PRO A 26 0.16 -28.20 23.61
C PRO A 26 -0.05 -26.72 23.93
N GLU A 27 -1.26 -26.37 24.39
CA GLU A 27 -1.64 -25.04 24.85
C GLU A 27 -0.80 -24.68 26.08
N TYR A 28 0.48 -24.43 25.86
CA TYR A 28 1.29 -23.63 26.75
C TYR A 28 0.90 -22.19 26.43
N GLN A 29 0.39 -21.47 27.42
CA GLN A 29 0.08 -20.06 27.29
C GLN A 29 1.39 -19.25 27.28
N VAL A 30 2.26 -19.50 26.29
CA VAL A 30 3.41 -18.64 26.03
C VAL A 30 2.89 -17.41 25.33
N MET A 31 3.42 -16.28 25.78
CA MET A 31 3.25 -14.95 25.21
C MET A 31 1.87 -14.32 25.42
N LYS A 32 1.76 -13.67 26.58
CA LYS A 32 1.24 -12.30 26.55
C LYS A 32 2.40 -11.41 26.09
N GLU A 33 2.36 -10.96 24.84
CA GLU A 33 3.15 -9.80 24.40
C GLU A 33 2.57 -8.58 25.14
N LEU A 34 3.07 -8.32 26.35
CA LEU A 34 2.67 -7.17 27.14
C LEU A 34 3.75 -6.10 26.97
N GLU A 35 3.39 -4.97 26.34
CA GLU A 35 4.24 -3.77 26.25
C GLU A 35 5.66 -4.03 25.70
N ASP A 36 5.77 -4.68 24.52
CA ASP A 36 7.05 -4.99 23.83
C ASP A 36 8.01 -5.95 24.57
N LYS A 37 7.58 -6.57 25.67
CA LYS A 37 8.40 -7.53 26.42
C LYS A 37 8.03 -8.97 26.10
N VAL A 38 9.03 -9.83 26.11
CA VAL A 38 8.88 -11.28 25.95
C VAL A 38 8.82 -11.91 27.33
N ILE A 39 7.63 -12.37 27.71
CA ILE A 39 7.38 -13.00 29.02
C ILE A 39 6.99 -14.46 28.80
N LEU A 40 7.72 -15.36 29.46
CA LEU A 40 7.40 -16.78 29.55
C LEU A 40 6.64 -17.03 30.85
N SER A 41 5.58 -17.82 30.80
CA SER A 41 4.78 -18.21 31.97
C SER A 41 4.61 -19.72 31.99
N CYS A 42 4.79 -20.34 33.15
CA CYS A 42 4.71 -21.78 33.37
C CYS A 42 4.10 -22.09 34.75
N ASP A 43 3.32 -23.16 34.87
CA ASP A 43 2.51 -23.43 36.07
C ASP A 43 3.32 -23.63 37.35
N ARG A 44 4.36 -24.48 37.32
CA ARG A 44 5.18 -24.74 38.52
C ARG A 44 6.51 -24.03 38.56
N GLY A 45 7.11 -23.81 37.39
CA GLY A 45 8.43 -23.20 37.34
C GLY A 45 9.17 -23.41 36.04
N ILE A 46 10.09 -22.48 35.81
CA ILE A 46 10.93 -22.39 34.62
C ILE A 46 12.38 -22.58 35.04
N THR A 47 13.08 -23.52 34.39
CA THR A 47 14.52 -23.73 34.51
C THR A 47 15.21 -23.21 33.26
N TRP A 48 16.27 -22.40 33.43
CA TRP A 48 17.11 -21.94 32.33
C TRP A 48 18.14 -23.01 31.99
N LEU A 49 18.23 -23.40 30.72
CA LEU A 49 19.20 -24.37 30.24
C LEU A 49 20.37 -23.69 29.51
N SER A 50 20.07 -22.78 28.56
CA SER A 50 21.10 -22.11 27.76
C SER A 50 20.57 -20.82 27.11
N GLY A 51 21.47 -19.92 26.72
CA GLY A 51 21.15 -18.64 26.08
C GLY A 51 20.94 -17.50 27.07
N MET A 52 20.07 -16.56 26.72
CA MET A 52 19.80 -15.36 27.50
C MET A 52 19.21 -15.72 28.86
N LYS A 53 19.74 -15.13 29.94
CA LYS A 53 19.18 -15.30 31.28
C LYS A 53 18.19 -14.18 31.56
N GLY A 54 16.92 -14.54 31.67
CA GLY A 54 15.85 -13.60 32.03
C GLY A 54 15.80 -13.28 33.52
N LYS A 55 14.90 -12.36 33.89
CA LYS A 55 14.57 -12.04 35.27
C LYS A 55 13.33 -12.84 35.70
N SER A 56 13.47 -13.70 36.69
CA SER A 56 12.34 -14.48 37.20
C SER A 56 11.48 -13.66 38.17
N PHE A 57 10.18 -13.90 38.12
CA PHE A 57 9.14 -13.30 38.95
C PHE A 57 8.18 -14.40 39.43
N SER A 58 7.51 -14.15 40.56
CA SER A 58 6.47 -15.06 41.10
C SER A 58 6.97 -16.50 41.29
N ASP A 59 7.99 -16.70 42.13
CA ASP A 59 8.54 -18.03 42.45
C ASP A 59 8.97 -18.85 41.21
N ASN A 60 9.62 -18.19 40.24
CA ASN A 60 10.12 -18.78 38.99
C ASN A 60 9.05 -19.32 38.03
N THR A 61 7.78 -19.03 38.26
CA THR A 61 6.68 -19.36 37.32
C THR A 61 6.64 -18.42 36.11
N VAL A 62 7.08 -17.17 36.29
CA VAL A 62 7.12 -16.15 35.24
C VAL A 62 8.58 -15.73 35.00
N LEU A 63 8.99 -15.66 33.74
CA LEU A 63 10.34 -15.28 33.32
C LEU A 63 10.26 -14.16 32.27
N ASP A 64 10.78 -13.00 32.62
CA ASP A 64 10.90 -11.84 31.73
C ASP A 64 12.24 -11.92 30.97
N LEU A 65 12.18 -12.04 29.65
CA LEU A 65 13.33 -12.06 28.76
C LEU A 65 13.71 -10.67 28.24
N GLY A 66 13.00 -9.62 28.68
CA GLY A 66 13.22 -8.25 28.26
C GLY A 66 12.51 -7.92 26.96
N LYS A 67 12.99 -6.86 26.28
CA LYS A 67 12.35 -6.34 25.08
C LYS A 67 12.54 -7.27 23.88
N ARG A 68 11.50 -7.38 23.04
CA ARG A 68 11.55 -8.05 21.73
C ARG A 68 12.74 -7.61 20.89
N THR A 69 13.03 -6.30 20.92
CA THR A 69 14.09 -5.65 20.14
C THR A 69 15.50 -6.14 20.43
N LEU A 70 15.73 -6.82 21.56
CA LEU A 70 17.03 -7.34 21.97
C LEU A 70 17.29 -8.77 21.46
N ASP A 71 16.40 -9.31 20.62
CA ASP A 71 16.50 -10.67 20.10
C ASP A 71 16.72 -11.73 21.20
N PRO A 72 15.80 -11.86 22.17
CA PRO A 72 15.94 -12.87 23.21
C PRO A 72 15.97 -14.27 22.60
N ARG A 73 17.04 -15.01 22.91
CA ARG A 73 17.28 -16.38 22.43
C ARG A 73 17.70 -17.26 23.59
N GLY A 74 17.14 -18.45 23.68
CA GLY A 74 17.51 -19.40 24.72
C GLY A 74 16.67 -20.66 24.73
N LEU A 75 17.11 -21.62 25.53
CA LEU A 75 16.43 -22.86 25.79
C LEU A 75 16.04 -22.89 27.27
N TYR A 76 14.76 -23.13 27.52
CA TYR A 76 14.17 -23.16 28.85
C TYR A 76 13.42 -24.47 29.01
N GLU A 77 13.32 -24.96 30.23
CA GLU A 77 12.49 -26.11 30.56
C GLU A 77 11.37 -25.65 31.51
N CYS A 78 10.15 -26.06 31.19
CA CYS A 78 8.94 -25.70 31.91
C CYS A 78 8.33 -26.96 32.51
N ASN A 79 8.12 -26.89 33.82
CA ASN A 79 7.54 -27.97 34.60
C ASN A 79 6.03 -27.78 34.68
N VAL A 80 5.29 -28.70 34.05
CA VAL A 80 3.83 -28.64 33.95
C VAL A 80 3.22 -29.85 34.63
N THR A 81 2.06 -29.65 35.25
CA THR A 81 1.27 -30.73 35.83
C THR A 81 0.07 -31.00 34.94
N THR A 82 0.08 -32.12 34.21
CA THR A 82 -1.06 -32.54 33.40
C THR A 82 -1.75 -33.69 34.12
N GLY A 83 -2.88 -33.39 34.79
CA GLY A 83 -3.58 -34.35 35.66
C GLY A 83 -2.71 -34.79 36.84
N ASN A 84 -2.58 -36.10 37.05
CA ASN A 84 -1.77 -36.69 38.13
C ASN A 84 -0.29 -36.92 37.76
N SER A 85 0.14 -36.56 36.55
CA SER A 85 1.51 -36.80 36.07
C SER A 85 2.33 -35.52 35.97
N PHE A 86 3.58 -35.58 36.43
CA PHE A 86 4.56 -34.52 36.26
C PHE A 86 5.25 -34.69 34.92
N LYS A 87 5.25 -33.64 34.09
CA LYS A 87 5.93 -33.63 32.79
C LYS A 87 6.77 -32.37 32.66
N THR A 88 7.96 -32.52 32.09
CA THR A 88 8.83 -31.39 31.75
C THR A 88 8.85 -31.20 30.24
N PHE A 89 8.77 -29.95 29.81
CA PHE A 89 8.77 -29.58 28.40
C PHE A 89 9.89 -28.58 28.14
N THR A 90 10.65 -28.80 27.08
CA THR A 90 11.67 -27.85 26.64
C THR A 90 11.08 -26.86 25.63
N VAL A 91 11.29 -25.58 25.90
CA VAL A 91 10.85 -24.44 25.07
C VAL A 91 12.08 -23.72 24.55
N GLN A 92 12.22 -23.70 23.22
CA GLN A 92 13.25 -22.92 22.55
C GLN A 92 12.68 -21.57 22.13
N VAL A 93 13.20 -20.50 22.71
CA VAL A 93 12.88 -19.12 22.32
C VAL A 93 13.90 -18.67 21.30
N TYR A 94 13.42 -18.24 20.13
CA TYR A 94 14.27 -17.72 19.07
C TYR A 94 13.62 -16.48 18.46
N TYR A 95 14.04 -15.30 18.93
CA TYR A 95 13.65 -14.04 18.32
C TYR A 95 14.69 -13.56 17.31
N ARG A 96 14.18 -13.05 16.19
CA ARG A 96 14.94 -12.33 15.18
C ARG A 96 14.11 -11.12 14.74
N MET A 97 14.42 -9.98 15.32
CA MET A 97 13.90 -8.68 14.92
C MET A 97 14.53 -8.32 13.59
N CYS A 98 13.69 -7.93 12.64
CA CYS A 98 14.19 -7.15 11.53
C CYS A 98 14.20 -5.68 11.94
N GLN A 99 15.31 -4.98 11.73
CA GLN A 99 15.34 -3.52 11.89
C GLN A 99 14.53 -2.78 10.82
N ASN A 100 14.05 -3.47 9.77
CA ASN A 100 13.34 -2.86 8.64
C ASN A 100 12.20 -3.73 8.06
N CYS A 101 11.65 -4.68 8.83
CA CYS A 101 10.45 -5.41 8.40
C CYS A 101 9.22 -4.59 8.81
N VAL A 102 8.39 -4.25 7.84
CA VAL A 102 7.06 -3.68 8.06
C VAL A 102 6.06 -4.82 7.95
N GLU A 103 5.20 -4.96 8.94
CA GLU A 103 4.07 -5.88 8.84
C GLU A 103 3.08 -5.30 7.83
N LEU A 104 3.04 -5.90 6.64
CA LEU A 104 2.14 -5.48 5.58
C LEU A 104 0.80 -6.17 5.77
N ASP A 105 -0.13 -5.50 6.43
CA ASP A 105 -1.53 -5.93 6.43
C ASP A 105 -2.17 -5.71 5.05
N SER A 106 -3.08 -6.60 4.69
CA SER A 106 -3.86 -6.56 3.45
C SER A 106 -4.57 -5.22 3.25
N ALA A 107 -5.09 -4.60 4.32
CA ALA A 107 -5.72 -3.29 4.23
C ALA A 107 -4.71 -2.17 3.97
N THR A 108 -3.52 -2.24 4.57
CA THR A 108 -2.44 -1.26 4.33
C THR A 108 -1.94 -1.35 2.89
N LEU A 109 -1.72 -2.57 2.38
CA LEU A 109 -1.32 -2.78 0.98
C LEU A 109 -2.38 -2.24 0.02
N ALA A 110 -3.67 -2.55 0.26
CA ALA A 110 -4.77 -2.03 -0.54
C ALA A 110 -4.83 -0.49 -0.49
N GLY A 111 -4.63 0.10 0.68
CA GLY A 111 -4.59 1.56 0.86
C GLY A 111 -3.47 2.22 0.06
N VAL A 112 -2.27 1.64 0.07
CA VAL A 112 -1.14 2.12 -0.74
C VAL A 112 -1.48 2.08 -2.24
N ILE A 113 -2.07 0.98 -2.71
CA ILE A 113 -2.44 0.86 -4.13
C ILE A 113 -3.52 1.87 -4.51
N VAL A 114 -4.57 2.03 -3.70
CA VAL A 114 -5.68 2.96 -3.98
C VAL A 114 -5.19 4.41 -3.98
N THR A 115 -4.35 4.78 -3.02
CA THR A 115 -3.80 6.14 -2.93
C THR A 115 -2.87 6.46 -4.10
N ASP A 116 -2.06 5.50 -4.56
CA ASP A 116 -1.20 5.65 -5.74
C ASP A 116 -2.04 5.87 -7.02
N VAL A 117 -3.12 5.10 -7.20
CA VAL A 117 -4.04 5.29 -8.33
C VAL A 117 -4.69 6.68 -8.31
N ILE A 118 -5.16 7.14 -7.15
CA ILE A 118 -5.77 8.47 -7.02
C ILE A 118 -4.74 9.57 -7.29
N ALA A 119 -3.53 9.47 -6.73
CA ALA A 119 -2.47 10.43 -6.96
C ALA A 119 -2.11 10.54 -8.45
N THR A 120 -1.99 9.40 -9.13
CA THR A 120 -1.68 9.34 -10.55
C THR A 120 -2.81 9.97 -11.39
N LEU A 121 -4.08 9.73 -11.05
CA LEU A 121 -5.22 10.36 -11.72
C LEU A 121 -5.25 11.88 -11.53
N LEU A 122 -4.97 12.37 -10.32
CA LEU A 122 -4.92 13.80 -10.04
C LEU A 122 -3.78 14.48 -10.82
N LEU A 123 -2.60 13.85 -10.89
CA LEU A 123 -1.49 14.35 -11.69
C LEU A 123 -1.84 14.36 -13.18
N ALA A 124 -2.47 13.30 -13.70
CA ALA A 124 -2.91 13.23 -15.08
C ALA A 124 -3.93 14.31 -15.43
N LEU A 125 -4.94 14.54 -14.57
CA LEU A 125 -5.90 15.62 -14.72
C LEU A 125 -5.24 17.00 -14.65
N GLY A 126 -4.28 17.19 -13.74
CA GLY A 126 -3.51 18.43 -13.64
C GLY A 126 -2.78 18.76 -14.94
N VAL A 127 -2.06 17.79 -15.51
CA VAL A 127 -1.38 17.94 -16.81
C VAL A 127 -2.37 18.17 -17.94
N TYR A 128 -3.47 17.42 -17.97
CA TYR A 128 -4.51 17.56 -18.98
C TYR A 128 -5.15 18.96 -18.96
N CYS A 129 -5.51 19.46 -17.78
CA CYS A 129 -6.05 20.80 -17.61
C CYS A 129 -5.04 21.89 -17.95
N PHE A 130 -3.76 21.71 -17.57
CA PHE A 130 -2.69 22.65 -17.90
C PHE A 130 -2.46 22.75 -19.42
N ALA A 131 -2.35 21.61 -20.11
CA ALA A 131 -2.20 21.58 -21.57
C ALA A 131 -3.45 22.09 -22.30
N GLY A 132 -4.65 21.81 -21.77
CA GLY A 132 -5.92 22.25 -22.33
C GLY A 132 -6.19 23.75 -22.16
N HIS A 133 -5.60 24.40 -21.16
CA HIS A 133 -5.79 25.85 -20.95
C HIS A 133 -5.19 26.69 -22.10
N GLU A 134 -4.12 26.22 -22.72
CA GLU A 134 -3.48 26.86 -23.87
C GLU A 134 -4.28 26.66 -25.19
N THR A 135 -5.16 25.64 -25.28
CA THR A 135 -5.77 25.21 -26.55
C THR A 135 -7.23 25.58 -26.78
N GLY A 136 -7.94 26.23 -25.84
CA GLY A 136 -9.34 26.53 -26.13
C GLY A 136 -10.13 27.24 -25.05
N ARG A 137 -9.85 28.52 -24.83
CA ARG A 137 -10.85 29.59 -24.63
C ARG A 137 -10.15 30.93 -24.39
N LEU A 138 -9.49 31.45 -25.43
CA LEU A 138 -9.50 32.89 -25.60
C LEU A 138 -10.96 33.29 -25.78
N SER A 139 -11.42 34.14 -24.86
CA SER A 139 -12.68 34.88 -24.87
C SER A 139 -12.88 35.62 -26.19
N ARG A 140 -13.19 34.89 -27.27
CA ARG A 140 -13.44 35.43 -28.62
C ARG A 140 -14.56 36.47 -28.65
N THR A 141 -15.43 36.48 -27.64
CA THR A 141 -16.52 37.47 -27.49
C THR A 141 -16.15 38.71 -26.67
N ALA A 142 -15.15 38.66 -25.79
CA ALA A 142 -14.76 39.83 -24.99
C ALA A 142 -13.76 40.74 -25.73
N ASP A 143 -12.76 40.13 -26.39
CA ASP A 143 -11.72 40.90 -27.08
C ASP A 143 -12.20 41.50 -28.41
N THR A 144 -13.13 40.84 -29.10
CA THR A 144 -13.74 41.43 -30.31
C THR A 144 -14.57 42.66 -29.96
N GLN A 145 -15.29 42.65 -28.84
CA GLN A 145 -16.09 43.80 -28.42
C GLN A 145 -15.23 45.00 -27.97
N ALA A 146 -14.05 44.75 -27.40
CA ALA A 146 -13.08 45.79 -27.07
C ALA A 146 -12.43 46.41 -28.33
N LEU A 147 -12.14 45.60 -29.36
CA LEU A 147 -11.59 46.09 -30.63
C LEU A 147 -12.63 46.82 -31.49
N LEU A 148 -13.88 46.33 -31.55
CA LEU A 148 -14.97 46.95 -32.32
C LEU A 148 -15.39 48.33 -31.78
N ARG A 149 -15.15 48.62 -30.49
CA ARG A 149 -15.43 49.95 -29.92
C ARG A 149 -14.49 51.02 -30.48
N ASN A 150 -13.36 50.64 -31.07
CA ASN A 150 -12.35 51.53 -31.63
C ASN A 150 -12.40 51.64 -33.18
N ASP A 151 -13.29 50.88 -33.83
CA ASP A 151 -13.43 50.86 -35.30
C ASP A 151 -14.03 52.14 -35.90
N GLN A 152 -14.43 53.12 -35.07
CA GLN A 152 -14.79 54.46 -35.58
C GLN A 152 -13.57 55.36 -35.86
N LEU A 153 -12.35 54.95 -35.48
CA LEU A 153 -11.14 55.74 -35.69
C LEU A 153 -10.26 55.26 -36.85
N TYR A 154 -10.47 54.03 -37.34
CA TYR A 154 -9.75 53.52 -38.50
C TYR A 154 -10.61 53.66 -39.75
N GLN A 155 -10.03 54.31 -40.75
CA GLN A 155 -10.66 54.53 -42.04
C GLN A 155 -11.04 53.19 -42.67
N PRO A 156 -12.30 52.97 -43.10
CA PRO A 156 -12.69 51.73 -43.76
C PRO A 156 -11.83 51.55 -45.01
N LEU A 157 -11.26 50.35 -45.15
CA LEU A 157 -10.50 49.95 -46.33
C LEU A 157 -11.37 50.20 -47.57
N ARG A 158 -10.98 51.21 -48.34
CA ARG A 158 -11.64 51.58 -49.58
C ARG A 158 -11.57 50.42 -50.55
N ASP A 159 -12.66 50.25 -51.30
CA ASP A 159 -12.83 49.19 -52.28
C ASP A 159 -11.59 49.04 -53.19
N ARG A 160 -11.23 47.79 -53.45
CA ARG A 160 -9.94 47.36 -54.00
C ARG A 160 -9.72 47.97 -55.37
N ASN A 161 -8.98 49.08 -55.42
CA ASN A 161 -8.59 49.70 -56.68
C ASN A 161 -7.45 48.85 -57.29
N ASP A 162 -7.62 48.43 -58.54
CA ASP A 162 -6.71 47.56 -59.31
C ASP A 162 -5.35 48.24 -59.59
N ALA A 163 -4.57 48.51 -58.56
CA ALA A 163 -3.23 49.05 -58.68
C ALA A 163 -2.26 47.97 -59.21
N GLN A 164 -1.33 48.40 -60.06
CA GLN A 164 -0.37 47.59 -60.84
C GLN A 164 0.36 46.47 -60.08
N TYR A 165 0.52 46.60 -58.77
CA TYR A 165 1.24 45.65 -57.94
C TYR A 165 0.39 44.47 -57.44
N SER A 166 -0.93 44.46 -57.70
CA SER A 166 -1.86 43.43 -57.20
C SER A 166 -1.77 42.08 -57.92
N ARG A 167 -0.99 42.00 -59.01
CA ARG A 167 -0.89 40.82 -59.88
C ARG A 167 0.40 40.01 -59.73
N LEU A 168 1.27 40.39 -58.79
CA LEU A 168 2.61 39.82 -58.65
C LEU A 168 2.68 38.43 -57.97
N GLY A 169 1.56 37.70 -57.85
CA GLY A 169 1.52 36.42 -57.11
C GLY A 169 0.70 35.28 -57.71
N GLU A 170 0.17 35.41 -58.93
CA GLU A 170 -0.82 34.45 -59.47
C GLU A 170 -0.25 33.19 -60.14
N ASN A 171 1.07 33.04 -60.23
CA ASN A 171 1.70 32.07 -61.12
C ASN A 171 2.50 30.95 -60.43
N TRP A 172 1.99 30.42 -59.32
CA TRP A 172 2.45 29.11 -58.83
C TRP A 172 1.56 27.97 -59.34
N PRO A 173 2.06 27.06 -60.21
CA PRO A 173 1.29 25.92 -60.68
C PRO A 173 1.09 24.90 -59.54
N ARG A 174 -0.17 24.68 -59.14
CA ARG A 174 -0.55 23.51 -58.35
C ARG A 174 -0.58 22.29 -59.28
N ASN A 175 0.32 21.33 -59.03
CA ASN A 175 0.26 20.01 -59.65
C ASN A 175 -0.94 19.24 -59.08
N LYS A 176 -1.67 18.54 -59.93
CA LYS A 176 -2.90 17.79 -59.60
C LYS A 176 -2.62 16.32 -59.42
#